data_AF-A0A2G6BNC5-F1
#
_entry.id   AF-A0A2G6BNC5-F1
#
_cell.length_a   1.000
_cell.length_b   1.000
_cell.length_c   1.000
_cell.angle_alpha   90.00
_cell.angle_beta   90.00
_cell.angle_gamma   90.00
#
_symmetry.space_group_name_H-M   'P 1'
#
loop_
_entity.id
_entity.type
_entity.pdbx_description
1 polymer ?
#
loop_
_entity_poly.entity_id
_entity_poly.type
_entity_poly.pdbx_seq_one_letter_code
_entity_poly.pdbx_strand_id
1 'polypeptide(L)' 'MNNYESIKHTTYDCKYNVLFILKYSQKTLFLSLKKYLGEIFHELAKQKECCMDQLNLFIER' A
#
# COMPACT_ATOMS: atom_id res chain seq x y z
N MET A 1 6.58 17.23 -10.96
CA MET A 1 7.03 18.08 -9.83
C MET A 1 7.87 17.20 -8.93
N ASN A 2 9.07 17.64 -8.58
CA ASN A 2 10.07 16.84 -7.88
C ASN A 2 9.69 16.69 -6.40
N ASN A 3 9.04 15.58 -6.06
CA ASN A 3 8.51 15.25 -4.73
C ASN A 3 9.63 14.73 -3.80
N TYR A 4 10.75 15.43 -3.72
CA TYR A 4 11.82 15.08 -2.79
C TYR A 4 11.41 15.52 -1.39
N GLU A 5 11.34 14.57 -0.46
CA GLU A 5 11.19 14.90 0.95
C GLU A 5 12.55 15.20 1.56
N SER A 6 12.58 16.10 2.53
CA SER A 6 13.82 16.58 3.13
C SER A 6 13.77 16.47 4.65
N ILE A 7 14.73 15.75 5.23
CA ILE A 7 15.12 15.89 6.63
C ILE A 7 16.28 16.88 6.70
N LYS A 8 16.54 17.46 7.89
CA LYS A 8 17.52 18.54 8.13
C LYS A 8 18.88 18.44 7.40
N HIS A 9 19.34 17.24 7.04
CA HIS A 9 20.62 17.04 6.34
C HIS A 9 20.56 16.09 5.14
N THR A 10 19.38 15.67 4.67
CA THR A 10 19.28 14.70 3.55
C THR A 10 17.97 14.86 2.80
N THR A 11 18.05 14.92 1.47
CA THR A 11 16.92 14.84 0.53
C THR A 11 16.74 13.40 0.05
N TYR A 12 15.53 12.86 0.10
CA TYR A 12 15.22 11.49 -0.31
C TYR A 12 13.99 11.41 -1.23
N ASP A 13 14.00 10.42 -2.14
CA ASP A 13 12.85 10.00 -2.95
C ASP A 13 12.65 8.50 -2.71
N CYS A 14 11.99 8.18 -1.59
CA CYS A 14 11.79 6.80 -1.15
C CYS A 14 10.45 6.27 -1.67
N LYS A 15 10.47 5.65 -2.86
CA LYS A 15 9.31 4.94 -3.42
C LYS A 15 9.49 3.43 -3.27
N TYR A 16 8.54 2.78 -2.60
CA TYR A 16 8.56 1.33 -2.39
C TYR A 16 7.32 0.67 -2.97
N ASN A 17 7.53 -0.41 -3.71
CA ASN A 17 6.44 -1.27 -4.18
C ASN A 17 6.34 -2.49 -3.25
N VAL A 18 5.27 -2.55 -2.46
CA VAL A 18 5.00 -3.66 -1.56
C VAL A 18 3.95 -4.56 -2.19
N LEU A 19 4.25 -5.86 -2.31
CA LEU A 19 3.36 -6.87 -2.88
C LEU A 19 2.94 -7.85 -1.79
N PHE A 20 1.63 -8.03 -1.61
CA PHE A 20 1.06 -8.99 -0.66
C PHE A 20 0.41 -10.15 -1.43
N ILE A 21 0.89 -11.38 -1.19
CA ILE A 21 0.35 -12.61 -1.79
C ILE A 21 -0.32 -13.42 -0.68
N LEU A 22 -1.64 -13.58 -0.77
CA LEU A 22 -2.41 -14.39 0.17
C LEU A 22 -2.27 -15.88 -0.20
N LYS A 23 -2.02 -16.73 0.81
CA LYS A 23 -1.81 -18.18 0.64
C LYS A 23 -3.07 -18.94 0.16
N TYR A 24 -4.25 -18.36 0.31
CA TYR A 24 -5.54 -18.99 -0.06
C TYR A 24 -6.47 -17.97 -0.70
N SER A 25 -6.20 -17.61 -1.96
CA SER A 25 -7.02 -16.69 -2.75
C SER A 25 -8.31 -17.34 -3.24
N GLN A 26 -9.19 -17.77 -2.32
CA GLN A 26 -10.56 -18.12 -2.69
C GLN A 26 -11.27 -16.84 -3.17
N LYS A 27 -11.60 -16.83 -4.47
CA LYS A 27 -12.12 -15.64 -5.20
C LYS A 27 -13.31 -14.97 -4.50
N THR A 28 -14.19 -15.75 -3.89
CA THR A 28 -15.42 -15.26 -3.25
C THR A 28 -15.14 -14.51 -1.94
N LEU A 29 -14.21 -15.01 -1.12
CA LEU A 29 -13.82 -14.35 0.14
C LEU A 29 -12.99 -13.10 -0.11
N PHE A 30 -12.30 -13.04 -1.25
CA PHE A 30 -11.43 -11.92 -1.59
C PHE A 30 -12.20 -10.61 -1.82
N LEU A 31 -13.43 -10.67 -2.34
CA LEU A 31 -14.19 -9.44 -2.65
C LEU A 31 -14.62 -8.69 -1.39
N SER A 32 -15.07 -9.43 -0.36
CA SER A 32 -15.42 -8.85 0.95
C SER A 32 -14.16 -8.43 1.71
N LEU A 33 -13.11 -9.25 1.71
CA LEU A 33 -11.83 -8.90 2.32
C LEU A 33 -11.15 -7.70 1.64
N LYS A 34 -11.32 -7.49 0.33
CA LYS A 34 -10.69 -6.38 -0.40
C LYS A 34 -10.98 -5.02 0.22
N LYS A 35 -12.24 -4.76 0.59
CA LYS A 35 -12.63 -3.48 1.21
C LYS A 35 -11.89 -3.29 2.54
N TYR A 36 -11.92 -4.32 3.38
CA TYR A 36 -11.29 -4.32 4.69
C TYR A 36 -9.76 -4.22 4.62
N LEU A 37 -9.11 -4.96 3.71
CA LEU A 37 -7.66 -4.85 3.49
C LEU A 37 -7.27 -3.45 3.03
N GLY A 38 -8.06 -2.83 2.15
CA GLY A 38 -7.82 -1.45 1.72
C GLY A 38 -7.83 -0.46 2.89
N GLU A 39 -8.81 -0.60 3.79
CA GLU A 39 -8.90 0.22 5.01
C GLU A 39 -7.73 -0.03 5.96
N ILE A 40 -7.33 -1.28 6.18
CA ILE A 40 -6.15 -1.62 7.00
C ILE A 40 -4.89 -0.98 6.42
N PHE A 41 -4.64 -1.13 5.11
CA PHE A 41 -3.46 -0.54 4.49
C PHE A 41 -3.47 0.99 4.61
N HIS A 42 -4.65 1.62 4.51
CA HIS A 42 -4.79 3.05 4.72
C HIS A 42 -4.46 3.46 6.15
N GLU A 43 -4.98 2.75 7.14
CA GLU A 43 -4.69 3.00 8.55
C GLU A 43 -3.21 2.78 8.89
N LEU A 44 -2.62 1.70 8.38
CA LEU A 44 -1.20 1.39 8.55
C LEU A 44 -0.30 2.46 7.92
N ALA A 45 -0.64 2.93 6.71
CA ALA A 45 0.11 4.01 6.07
C ALA A 45 0.05 5.31 6.89
N LYS A 46 -1.12 5.63 7.43
CA LYS A 46 -1.30 6.78 8.32
C LYS A 46 -0.48 6.65 9.61
N GLN A 47 -0.45 5.47 10.22
CA GLN A 47 0.38 5.19 11.40
C GLN A 47 1.88 5.29 11.13
N LYS A 48 2.31 5.02 9.90
CA LYS A 48 3.71 5.09 9.46
C LYS A 48 4.08 6.41 8.79
N GLU A 49 3.17 7.39 8.79
CA GLU A 49 3.35 8.69 8.13
C GLU A 49 3.78 8.55 6.66
N CYS A 50 3.33 7.49 5.99
CA CYS A 50 3.67 7.18 4.61
C CYS A 50 2.58 7.67 3.67
N CYS A 51 2.98 8.36 2.60
CA CYS A 51 2.07 8.70 1.51
C CYS A 51 1.89 7.48 0.59
N MET A 52 0.69 6.90 0.57
CA MET A 52 0.33 5.90 -0.44
C MET A 52 -0.11 6.59 -1.72
N ASP A 53 0.67 6.43 -2.78
CA ASP A 53 0.36 6.99 -4.10
C ASP A 53 -0.70 6.15 -4.83
N GLN A 54 -0.53 4.81 -4.81
CA GLN A 54 -1.45 3.90 -5.47
C GLN A 54 -1.54 2.55 -4.73
N LEU A 55 -2.77 2.09 -4.49
CA LEU A 55 -3.06 0.75 -3.95
C LEU A 55 -3.79 -0.08 -5.02
N ASN A 56 -3.06 -1.04 -5.60
CA ASN A 56 -3.62 -1.97 -6.57
C ASN A 56 -3.70 -3.36 -5.96
N LEU A 57 -4.80 -4.05 -6.22
CA LEU A 57 -5.02 -5.41 -5.76
C LEU A 57 -5.34 -6.30 -6.97
N PHE A 58 -4.48 -7.29 -7.20
CA PHE A 58 -4.58 -8.20 -8.33
C PHE A 58 -5.16 -9.54 -7.88
N ILE A 59 -6.08 -10.08 -8.69
CA ILE A 59 -6.61 -11.43 -8.55
C ILE A 59 -6.24 -12.15 -9.84
N GLU A 60 -5.47 -13.24 -9.74
CA GLU A 60 -5.25 -14.11 -10.90
C GLU A 60 -6.57 -14.77 -11.32
N ARG A 61 -6.87 -14.67 -12.63
CA ARG A 61 -8.09 -15.21 -13.25
C ARG A 61 -7.97 -16.71 -13.46
#